data_AF-A0A060WIZ5-F1
#
_entry.id   AF-A0A060WIZ5-F1
#
_cell.length_a   1.000
_cell.length_b   1.000
_cell.length_c   1.000
_cell.angle_alpha   90.00
_cell.angle_beta   90.00
_cell.angle_gamma   90.00
#
_symmetry.space_group_name_H-M   'P 1'
#
loop_
_entity.id
_entity.type
_entity.pdbx_description
1 polymer ?
#
loop_
_entity_poly.entity_id
_entity_poly.type
_entity_poly.pdbx_seq_one_letter_code
_entity_poly.pdbx_strand_id
1 'polypeptide(L)'
;MAPFPYASSVFYFEGAGESGKSTIVKQMRILHVNGFNAEEKKQKVLDIRKNVKDAIVTVVSAMSTLIPPVPIGNPSNESRIDYIKSIAPLSDFDYTEEFFEHAKQLWDDEGVKACFERSNEYQLIDCAQYFLDRIESVRSNDYTPTDQDLLRCRVLTSGIFETRFQVDKVNFQ
;
A
#
# COMPACT_ATOMS: atom_id res chain seq x y z
N MET A 1 -47.43 17.26 -17.70
CA MET A 1 -45.97 17.14 -17.90
C MET A 1 -45.39 16.45 -16.68
N ALA A 2 -44.97 15.20 -16.80
CA ALA A 2 -44.20 14.51 -15.75
C ALA A 2 -42.70 14.81 -15.98
N PRO A 3 -41.90 15.09 -14.94
CA PRO A 3 -40.46 15.27 -15.12
C PRO A 3 -39.80 13.91 -15.43
N PHE A 4 -38.89 13.91 -16.41
CA PHE A 4 -38.08 12.76 -16.79
C PHE A 4 -37.27 12.22 -15.58
N PRO A 5 -37.12 10.90 -15.41
CA PRO A 5 -36.27 10.34 -14.37
C PRO A 5 -34.80 10.69 -14.66
N TYR A 6 -34.08 11.14 -13.63
CA TYR A 6 -32.62 11.30 -13.68
C TYR A 6 -32.00 9.95 -14.08
N ALA A 7 -31.22 9.94 -15.16
CA ALA A 7 -30.50 8.75 -15.58
C ALA A 7 -29.33 8.51 -14.60
N SER A 8 -29.45 7.50 -13.75
CA SER A 8 -28.32 6.95 -12.99
C SER A 8 -27.63 5.90 -13.87
N SER A 9 -26.36 6.10 -14.20
CA SER A 9 -25.57 5.13 -14.96
C SER A 9 -24.63 4.38 -14.03
N VAL A 10 -24.82 3.06 -13.91
CA VAL A 10 -24.00 2.17 -13.09
C VAL A 10 -23.01 1.46 -13.99
N PHE A 11 -21.71 1.58 -13.71
CA PHE A 11 -20.65 0.92 -14.47
C PHE A 11 -20.04 -0.23 -13.66
N TYR A 12 -20.26 -1.46 -14.11
CA TYR A 12 -19.56 -2.63 -13.59
C TYR A 12 -18.25 -2.82 -14.34
N PHE A 13 -17.12 -2.69 -13.63
CA PHE A 13 -15.82 -3.08 -14.14
C PHE A 13 -15.52 -4.53 -13.76
N GLU A 14 -15.79 -5.47 -14.66
CA GLU A 14 -15.34 -6.85 -14.51
C GLU A 14 -13.91 -7.03 -15.05
N GLY A 15 -13.06 -7.67 -14.26
CA GLY A 15 -11.76 -8.15 -14.72
C GLY A 15 -11.01 -8.85 -13.59
N ALA A 16 -9.96 -9.61 -13.90
CA ALA A 16 -9.12 -10.27 -12.91
C ALA A 16 -8.56 -9.28 -11.86
N GLY A 17 -8.34 -9.76 -10.63
CA GLY A 17 -7.60 -9.00 -9.61
C GLY A 17 -6.26 -8.56 -10.21
N GLU A 18 -5.91 -7.27 -10.05
CA GLU A 18 -4.72 -6.57 -10.62
C GLU A 18 -4.90 -5.85 -11.97
N SER A 19 -6.06 -5.91 -12.64
CA SER A 19 -6.22 -5.23 -13.95
C SER A 19 -6.33 -3.68 -13.92
N GLY A 20 -5.94 -3.01 -12.83
CA GLY A 20 -5.96 -1.54 -12.74
C GLY A 20 -7.33 -0.89 -12.49
N LYS A 21 -8.38 -1.66 -12.17
CA LYS A 21 -9.74 -1.14 -11.89
C LYS A 21 -9.78 -0.11 -10.76
N SER A 22 -9.06 -0.37 -9.68
CA SER A 22 -8.94 0.58 -8.56
C SER A 22 -8.22 1.87 -8.96
N THR A 23 -7.33 1.83 -9.96
CA THR A 23 -6.61 3.01 -10.46
C THR A 23 -7.56 3.95 -11.21
N ILE A 24 -8.49 3.41 -12.00
CA ILE A 24 -9.50 4.21 -12.73
C ILE A 24 -10.47 4.89 -11.76
N VAL A 25 -10.95 4.17 -10.75
CA VAL A 25 -11.84 4.74 -9.72
C VAL A 25 -11.12 5.83 -8.90
N LYS A 26 -9.84 5.62 -8.57
CA LYS A 26 -9.04 6.64 -7.88
C LYS A 26 -8.81 7.88 -8.76
N GLN A 27 -8.54 7.72 -10.06
CA GLN A 27 -8.41 8.86 -10.97
C GLN A 27 -9.72 9.64 -11.15
N MET A 28 -10.86 8.94 -11.20
CA MET A 28 -12.20 9.59 -11.21
C MET A 28 -12.47 10.41 -9.94
N ARG A 29 -12.10 9.91 -8.75
CA ARG A 29 -12.20 10.68 -7.49
C ARG A 29 -11.32 11.92 -7.49
N ILE A 30 -10.07 11.81 -7.96
CA ILE A 30 -9.12 12.93 -8.02
C ILE A 30 -9.65 14.04 -8.94
N LEU A 31 -10.32 13.69 -10.05
CA LEU A 31 -10.81 14.65 -11.03
C LEU A 31 -12.19 15.27 -10.68
N HIS A 32 -13.08 14.57 -9.97
CA HIS A 32 -14.51 14.97 -9.89
C HIS A 32 -15.12 15.09 -8.47
N VAL A 33 -14.42 14.71 -7.39
CA VAL A 33 -14.99 14.78 -6.02
C VAL A 33 -13.96 15.38 -5.07
N ASN A 34 -13.95 16.71 -4.91
CA ASN A 34 -13.34 17.52 -3.82
C ASN A 34 -12.16 16.93 -2.99
N GLY A 35 -11.26 16.16 -3.60
CA GLY A 35 -10.14 15.49 -2.92
C GLY A 35 -10.54 14.51 -1.79
N PHE A 36 -9.56 14.15 -0.97
CA PHE A 36 -9.75 13.36 0.25
C PHE A 36 -9.87 14.27 1.48
N ASN A 37 -10.81 14.00 2.38
CA ASN A 37 -10.94 14.77 3.63
C ASN A 37 -9.78 14.45 4.61
N ALA A 38 -9.62 15.23 5.68
CA ALA A 38 -8.52 15.04 6.65
C ALA A 38 -8.54 13.68 7.38
N GLU A 39 -9.72 13.15 7.69
CA GLU A 39 -9.90 11.83 8.31
C GLU A 39 -9.58 10.68 7.33
N GLU A 40 -9.99 10.80 6.05
CA GLU A 40 -9.63 9.86 4.99
C GLU A 40 -8.12 9.85 4.76
N LYS A 41 -7.47 11.01 4.78
CA LYS A 41 -6.00 11.12 4.70
C LYS A 41 -5.34 10.42 5.88
N LYS A 42 -5.86 10.59 7.11
CA LYS A 42 -5.33 9.92 8.30
C LYS A 42 -5.46 8.39 8.23
N GLN A 43 -6.60 7.88 7.76
CA GLN A 43 -6.79 6.45 7.51
C GLN A 43 -5.83 5.94 6.43
N LYS A 44 -5.62 6.73 5.36
CA LYS A 44 -4.66 6.39 4.29
C LYS A 44 -3.22 6.36 4.78
N VAL A 45 -2.85 7.21 5.74
CA VAL A 45 -1.52 7.12 6.38
C VAL A 45 -1.33 5.76 7.05
N LEU A 46 -2.35 5.26 7.78
CA LEU A 46 -2.29 3.94 8.40
C LEU A 46 -2.17 2.83 7.34
N ASP A 47 -2.95 2.91 6.25
CA ASP A 47 -2.85 1.96 5.14
C ASP A 47 -1.44 1.94 4.50
N ILE A 48 -0.83 3.12 4.32
CA ILE A 48 0.53 3.25 3.77
C ILE A 48 1.56 2.65 4.72
N ARG A 49 1.47 2.94 6.03
CA ARG A 49 2.35 2.37 7.05
C ARG A 49 2.22 0.84 7.11
N LYS A 50 0.99 0.34 6.95
CA LYS A 50 0.73 -1.10 6.81
C LYS A 50 1.38 -1.68 5.56
N ASN A 51 1.28 -1.01 4.40
CA ASN A 51 1.96 -1.45 3.18
C ASN A 51 3.48 -1.53 3.36
N VAL A 52 4.10 -0.59 4.09
CA VAL A 52 5.54 -0.66 4.45
C VAL A 52 5.84 -1.92 5.26
N LYS A 53 5.05 -2.18 6.31
CA LYS A 53 5.19 -3.38 7.15
C LYS A 53 5.04 -4.66 6.32
N ASP A 54 3.96 -4.78 5.57
CA ASP A 54 3.67 -5.97 4.77
C ASP A 54 4.80 -6.20 3.75
N ALA A 55 5.28 -5.13 3.09
CA ALA A 55 6.39 -5.23 2.14
C ALA A 55 7.67 -5.77 2.80
N ILE A 56 8.12 -5.16 3.91
CA ILE A 56 9.38 -5.57 4.55
C ILE A 56 9.27 -6.98 5.15
N VAL A 57 8.13 -7.32 5.74
CA VAL A 57 7.87 -8.67 6.28
C VAL A 57 7.92 -9.71 5.17
N THR A 58 7.29 -9.45 4.03
CA THR A 58 7.30 -10.36 2.89
C THR A 58 8.72 -10.57 2.35
N VAL A 59 9.49 -9.50 2.13
CA VAL A 59 10.87 -9.62 1.61
C VAL A 59 11.75 -10.39 2.59
N VAL A 60 11.71 -10.07 3.89
CA VAL A 60 12.50 -10.76 4.92
C VAL A 60 12.12 -12.22 5.07
N SER A 61 10.83 -12.55 4.98
CA SER A 61 10.35 -13.93 5.00
C SER A 61 10.85 -14.70 3.78
N ALA A 62 10.82 -14.04 2.61
CA ALA A 62 11.25 -14.62 1.34
C ALA A 62 12.74 -14.97 1.31
N MET A 63 13.60 -14.23 2.01
CA MET A 63 15.05 -14.49 2.05
C MET A 63 15.39 -15.95 2.41
N SER A 64 14.65 -16.52 3.37
CA SER A 64 14.83 -17.91 3.80
C SER A 64 14.04 -18.95 2.99
N THR A 65 13.04 -18.53 2.22
CA THR A 65 12.18 -19.45 1.44
C THR A 65 12.60 -19.56 -0.02
N LEU A 66 13.32 -18.57 -0.55
CA LEU A 66 13.89 -18.60 -1.89
C LEU A 66 14.87 -19.77 -2.04
N ILE A 67 14.98 -20.29 -3.26
CA ILE A 67 15.88 -21.39 -3.59
C ILE A 67 16.80 -20.91 -4.74
N PRO A 68 18.13 -20.75 -4.52
CA PRO A 68 18.80 -20.81 -3.22
C PRO A 68 18.40 -19.64 -2.29
N PRO A 69 18.52 -19.82 -0.97
CA PRO A 69 18.20 -18.76 -0.01
C PRO A 69 19.19 -17.60 -0.14
N VAL A 70 18.72 -16.41 0.21
CA VAL A 70 19.53 -15.18 0.16
C VAL A 70 20.02 -14.88 1.58
N PRO A 71 21.35 -14.94 1.85
CA PRO A 71 21.88 -14.57 3.15
C PRO A 71 21.76 -13.05 3.36
N ILE A 72 21.72 -12.62 4.61
CA ILE A 72 21.79 -11.20 4.92
C ILE A 72 23.19 -10.66 4.60
N GLY A 73 23.26 -9.43 4.09
CA GLY A 73 24.53 -8.79 3.75
C GLY A 73 25.32 -8.45 5.02
N ASN A 74 24.65 -7.86 6.01
CA ASN A 74 25.27 -7.50 7.29
C ASN A 74 24.73 -8.40 8.44
N PRO A 75 25.57 -9.22 9.09
CA PRO A 75 25.17 -10.05 10.22
C PRO A 75 24.56 -9.26 11.40
N SER A 76 24.93 -7.99 11.56
CA SER A 76 24.34 -7.12 12.59
C SER A 76 22.83 -6.93 12.43
N ASN A 77 22.32 -7.14 11.21
CA ASN A 77 20.91 -7.02 10.88
C ASN A 77 20.10 -8.31 11.18
N GLU A 78 20.72 -9.41 11.61
CA GLU A 78 19.99 -10.64 12.00
C GLU A 78 18.97 -10.37 13.11
N SER A 79 19.36 -9.61 14.13
CA SER A 79 18.45 -9.17 15.20
C SER A 79 17.25 -8.38 14.68
N ARG A 80 17.43 -7.61 13.59
CA ARG A 80 16.35 -6.85 12.94
C ARG A 80 15.43 -7.77 12.15
N ILE A 81 15.97 -8.80 11.49
CA ILE A 81 15.16 -9.85 10.85
C ILE A 81 14.24 -10.52 11.88
N ASP A 82 14.79 -10.89 13.04
CA ASP A 82 14.02 -11.55 14.09
C ASP A 82 12.91 -10.63 14.62
N TYR A 83 13.21 -9.33 14.80
CA TYR A 83 12.21 -8.33 15.14
C TYR A 83 11.09 -8.27 14.09
N ILE A 84 11.42 -8.12 12.80
CA ILE A 84 10.41 -8.05 11.72
C ILE A 84 9.56 -9.33 11.65
N LYS A 85 10.17 -10.50 11.83
CA LYS A 85 9.45 -11.78 11.89
C LYS A 85 8.52 -11.87 13.10
N SER A 86 8.92 -11.33 14.25
CA SER A 86 8.10 -11.33 15.46
C SER A 86 6.83 -10.48 15.34
N ILE A 87 6.89 -9.39 14.57
CA ILE A 87 5.75 -8.48 14.36
C ILE A 87 4.86 -8.88 13.18
N ALA A 88 5.34 -9.77 12.32
CA ALA A 88 4.61 -10.27 11.14
C ALA A 88 3.18 -10.76 11.45
N PRO A 89 2.92 -11.57 12.50
CA PRO A 89 1.56 -12.05 12.82
C PRO A 89 0.66 -10.98 13.48
N LEU A 90 1.19 -9.83 13.89
CA LEU A 90 0.43 -8.81 14.62
C LEU A 90 -0.45 -8.01 13.65
N SER A 91 -1.77 -8.16 13.75
CA SER A 91 -2.74 -7.39 12.97
C SER A 91 -2.92 -5.96 13.50
N ASP A 92 -2.90 -5.81 14.81
CA ASP A 92 -2.95 -4.53 15.53
C ASP A 92 -1.53 -4.21 15.95
N PHE A 93 -0.85 -3.34 15.18
CA PHE A 93 0.55 -3.02 15.36
C PHE A 93 0.76 -1.52 15.39
N ASP A 94 1.42 -1.05 16.45
CA ASP A 94 1.85 0.33 16.57
C ASP A 94 3.10 0.57 15.72
N TYR A 95 2.98 1.46 14.74
CA TYR A 95 4.08 1.86 13.87
C TYR A 95 5.01 2.83 14.60
N THR A 96 5.85 2.29 15.49
CA THR A 96 6.83 3.02 16.29
C THR A 96 8.05 3.44 15.47
N GLU A 97 8.82 4.39 15.99
CA GLU A 97 10.08 4.81 15.37
C GLU A 97 11.11 3.66 15.30
N GLU A 98 11.11 2.76 16.29
CA GLU A 98 11.91 1.54 16.31
C GLU A 98 11.63 0.66 15.07
N PHE A 99 10.35 0.44 14.75
CA PHE A 99 9.97 -0.32 13.56
C PHE A 99 10.53 0.29 12.27
N PHE A 100 10.37 1.61 12.09
CA PHE A 100 10.86 2.29 10.89
C PHE A 100 12.38 2.26 10.79
N GLU A 101 13.10 2.36 11.91
CA GLU A 101 14.55 2.22 11.93
C GLU A 101 14.98 0.80 11.53
N HIS A 102 14.33 -0.25 12.06
CA HIS A 102 14.60 -1.62 11.63
C HIS A 102 14.30 -1.83 10.14
N ALA A 103 13.15 -1.37 9.67
CA ALA A 103 12.74 -1.51 8.27
C ALA A 103 13.70 -0.79 7.32
N LYS A 104 14.15 0.42 7.67
CA LYS A 104 15.10 1.21 6.87
C LYS A 104 16.49 0.56 6.82
N GLN A 105 17.01 0.09 7.95
CA GLN A 105 18.31 -0.57 8.00
C GLN A 105 18.31 -1.90 7.26
N LEU A 106 17.20 -2.65 7.32
CA LEU A 106 17.02 -3.85 6.51
C LEU A 106 16.88 -3.51 5.04
N TRP A 107 16.11 -2.49 4.66
CA TRP A 107 15.96 -2.10 3.27
C TRP A 107 17.30 -1.66 2.64
N ASP A 108 18.21 -1.08 3.41
CA ASP A 108 19.53 -0.70 2.92
C ASP A 108 20.51 -1.89 2.77
N ASP A 109 20.21 -3.03 3.39
CA ASP A 109 21.02 -4.24 3.36
C ASP A 109 21.09 -4.86 1.96
N GLU A 110 22.29 -5.22 1.52
CA GLU A 110 22.52 -5.80 0.19
C GLU A 110 21.80 -7.14 -0.01
N GLY A 111 21.69 -7.96 1.04
CA GLY A 111 20.97 -9.23 0.99
C GLY A 111 19.46 -9.04 0.83
N VAL A 112 18.90 -8.04 1.52
CA VAL A 112 17.47 -7.69 1.38
C VAL A 112 17.18 -7.13 -0.01
N LYS A 113 18.05 -6.25 -0.53
CA LYS A 113 17.93 -5.73 -1.91
C LYS A 113 18.03 -6.85 -2.94
N ALA A 114 18.97 -7.79 -2.80
CA ALA A 114 19.08 -8.95 -3.67
C ALA A 114 17.84 -9.88 -3.61
N CYS A 115 17.23 -10.03 -2.43
CA CYS A 115 15.96 -10.74 -2.28
C CYS A 115 14.82 -10.00 -2.99
N PHE A 116 14.79 -8.66 -2.92
CA PHE A 116 13.80 -7.84 -3.61
C PHE A 116 13.91 -7.92 -5.14
N GLU A 117 15.13 -8.00 -5.70
CA GLU A 117 15.32 -8.21 -7.15
C GLU A 117 14.68 -9.52 -7.64
N ARG A 118 14.57 -10.51 -6.75
CA ARG A 118 13.88 -11.80 -6.98
C ARG A 118 12.42 -11.79 -6.55
N SER A 119 11.82 -10.61 -6.38
CA SER A 119 10.41 -10.47 -5.96
C SER A 119 9.40 -11.10 -6.92
N ASN A 120 9.79 -11.41 -8.16
CA ASN A 120 8.99 -12.20 -9.09
C ASN A 120 8.80 -13.68 -8.69
N GLU A 121 9.57 -14.18 -7.70
CA GLU A 121 9.48 -15.56 -7.19
C GLU A 121 8.53 -15.70 -5.99
N TYR A 122 8.01 -14.58 -5.46
CA TYR A 122 7.06 -14.56 -4.34
C TYR A 122 6.01 -13.46 -4.52
N GLN A 123 5.03 -13.41 -3.62
CA GLN A 123 3.92 -12.45 -3.72
C GLN A 123 4.27 -11.17 -2.95
N LEU A 124 4.93 -10.22 -3.63
CA LEU A 124 5.22 -8.89 -3.09
C LEU A 124 4.24 -7.85 -3.65
N ILE A 125 3.92 -6.83 -2.85
CA ILE A 125 3.07 -5.72 -3.30
C ILE A 125 3.84 -4.81 -4.28
N ASP A 126 3.20 -4.37 -5.37
CA ASP A 126 3.86 -3.54 -6.40
C ASP A 126 4.38 -2.19 -5.87
N CYS A 127 3.77 -1.69 -4.78
CA CYS A 127 4.16 -0.44 -4.15
C CYS A 127 5.28 -0.58 -3.11
N ALA A 128 5.83 -1.79 -2.92
CA ALA A 128 6.85 -2.09 -1.92
C ALA A 128 8.05 -1.12 -2.05
N GLN A 129 8.75 -1.14 -3.17
CA GLN A 129 9.91 -0.27 -3.40
C GLN A 129 9.59 1.21 -3.18
N TYR A 130 8.46 1.68 -3.73
CA TYR A 130 8.06 3.09 -3.66
C TYR A 130 7.85 3.62 -2.23
N PHE A 131 7.37 2.76 -1.32
CA PHE A 131 7.19 3.13 0.08
C PHE A 131 8.44 2.82 0.92
N LEU A 132 9.16 1.75 0.64
CA LEU A 132 10.42 1.40 1.32
C LEU A 132 11.51 2.46 1.06
N ASP A 133 11.62 2.99 -0.16
CA ASP A 133 12.53 4.09 -0.51
C ASP A 133 12.18 5.41 0.21
N ARG A 134 10.96 5.52 0.74
CA ARG A 134 10.45 6.74 1.40
C ARG A 134 10.01 6.49 2.83
N ILE A 135 10.60 5.49 3.49
CA ILE A 135 10.39 5.23 4.93
C ILE A 135 10.61 6.51 5.75
N GLU A 136 11.63 7.31 5.43
CA GLU A 136 11.91 8.59 6.11
C GLU A 136 10.74 9.59 6.04
N SER A 137 10.01 9.61 4.92
CA SER A 137 8.80 10.44 4.82
C SER A 137 7.63 9.84 5.60
N VAL A 138 7.45 8.51 5.50
CA VAL A 138 6.31 7.79 6.10
C VAL A 138 6.42 7.69 7.64
N ARG A 139 7.64 7.65 8.19
CA ARG A 139 7.91 7.64 9.64
C ARG A 139 7.53 8.96 10.32
N SER A 140 7.48 10.05 9.57
CA SER A 140 7.16 11.37 10.12
C SER A 140 5.74 11.39 10.70
N ASN A 141 5.58 12.01 11.88
CA ASN A 141 4.26 12.20 12.49
C ASN A 141 3.41 13.21 11.70
N ASP A 142 4.05 14.12 10.98
CA ASP A 142 3.39 15.13 10.13
C ASP A 142 3.25 14.65 8.67
N TYR A 143 3.46 13.36 8.41
CA TYR A 143 3.36 12.79 7.08
C TYR A 143 1.97 13.01 6.48
N THR A 144 1.93 13.74 5.37
CA THR A 144 0.72 13.95 4.58
C THR A 144 0.89 13.21 3.25
N PRO A 145 0.05 12.20 2.96
CA PRO A 145 0.20 11.41 1.76
C PRO A 145 -0.13 12.24 0.52
N THR A 146 0.75 12.15 -0.48
CA THR A 146 0.56 12.79 -1.78
C THR A 146 -0.46 12.03 -2.60
N ASP A 147 -1.02 12.64 -3.66
CA ASP A 147 -1.95 11.94 -4.55
C ASP A 147 -1.33 10.68 -5.16
N GLN A 148 -0.02 10.69 -5.41
CA GLN A 148 0.72 9.51 -5.87
C GLN A 148 0.78 8.42 -4.80
N ASP A 149 0.93 8.77 -3.53
CA ASP A 149 0.87 7.81 -2.40
C ASP A 149 -0.52 7.20 -2.30
N LEU A 150 -1.57 8.00 -2.44
CA LEU A 150 -2.95 7.54 -2.41
C LEU A 150 -3.25 6.61 -3.58
N LEU A 151 -2.71 6.88 -4.77
CA LEU A 151 -2.82 6.03 -5.95
C LEU A 151 -2.10 4.68 -5.76
N ARG A 152 -0.86 4.71 -5.28
CA ARG A 152 -0.01 3.52 -5.09
C ARG A 152 -0.36 2.70 -3.85
N CYS A 153 -0.99 3.30 -2.85
CA CYS A 153 -1.41 2.61 -1.63
C CYS A 153 -2.36 1.44 -1.98
N ARG A 154 -1.97 0.24 -1.55
CA ARG A 154 -2.75 -0.98 -1.72
C ARG A 154 -3.70 -1.09 -0.53
N VAL A 155 -4.97 -0.85 -0.79
CA VAL A 155 -6.05 -1.19 0.13
C VAL A 155 -6.56 -2.57 -0.28
N LEU A 156 -6.36 -3.58 0.57
CA LEU A 156 -7.04 -4.87 0.40
C LEU A 156 -8.54 -4.62 0.63
N THR A 157 -9.27 -4.39 -0.46
CA THR A 157 -10.72 -4.22 -0.42
C THR A 157 -11.36 -5.60 -0.18
N SER A 158 -11.67 -5.95 1.08
CA SER A 158 -12.53 -7.11 1.39
C SER A 158 -14.03 -6.80 1.18
N GLY A 159 -14.36 -5.86 0.29
CA GLY A 159 -15.71 -5.39 0.05
C GLY A 159 -15.78 -4.52 -1.20
N ILE A 160 -16.95 -4.53 -1.84
CA ILE A 160 -17.28 -3.68 -2.99
C ILE A 160 -17.31 -2.22 -2.49
N PHE A 161 -16.45 -1.37 -3.04
CA PHE A 161 -16.47 0.07 -2.74
C PHE A 161 -17.34 0.79 -3.77
N GLU A 162 -18.54 1.19 -3.36
CA GLU A 162 -19.46 2.03 -4.15
C GLU A 162 -19.04 3.51 -3.96
N THR A 163 -18.54 4.16 -5.02
CA THR A 163 -18.18 5.59 -4.97
C THR A 163 -19.14 6.37 -5.86
N ARG A 164 -19.99 7.20 -5.25
CA ARG A 164 -20.97 8.04 -5.96
C ARG A 164 -20.32 9.37 -6.32
N PHE A 165 -20.48 9.81 -7.56
CA PHE A 165 -20.04 11.12 -7.99
C PHE A 165 -21.06 11.75 -8.95
N GLN A 166 -21.07 13.09 -8.99
CA GLN A 166 -22.01 13.85 -9.81
C GLN A 166 -21.21 14.71 -10.79
N VAL A 167 -21.42 14.52 -12.09
CA VAL A 167 -20.78 15.31 -13.16
C VAL A 167 -21.89 15.96 -13.99
N ASP A 168 -21.84 17.28 -14.17
CA ASP A 168 -22.75 18.07 -15.00
C ASP A 168 -24.24 17.72 -14.84
N LYS A 169 -24.72 17.69 -13.58
CA LYS A 169 -26.11 17.39 -13.18
C LYS A 169 -26.57 15.94 -13.40
N VAL A 170 -25.68 15.03 -13.74
CA VAL A 170 -25.96 13.58 -13.82
C VAL A 170 -25.32 12.88 -12.62
N ASN A 171 -26.12 12.05 -11.92
CA ASN A 171 -25.67 11.25 -10.78
C ASN A 171 -25.11 9.90 -11.28
N PHE A 172 -23.90 9.56 -10.88
CA PHE A 172 -23.26 8.28 -11.16
C PHE A 172 -23.19 7.48 -9.85
N GLN A 173 -23.65 6.22 -9.91
CA GLN A 173 -23.85 5.35 -8.75
C GLN A 173 -23.17 4.00 -8.96
#